data_AF-A0A0P0WPY8-F1
#
_entry.id   AF-A0A0P0WPY8-F1
#
_cell.length_a   1.000
_cell.length_b   1.000
_cell.length_c   1.000
_cell.angle_alpha   90.00
_cell.angle_beta   90.00
_cell.angle_gamma   90.00
#
_symmetry.space_group_name_H-M   'P 1'
#
loop_
_entity.id
_entity.type
_entity.pdbx_description
1 polymer ?
#
loop_
_entity_poly.entity_id
_entity_poly.type
_entity_poly.pdbx_seq_one_letter_code
_entity_poly.pdbx_strand_id
1 'polypeptide(L)'
;MLPSSRYLLAPAPLPAMVVRPPPPHPPSRGTSPLARPPLCRAMARAAPSLSAAASTAASSSTTPAKKKVLLPIAMGTEEMEAVILAGVLRRAGADVTLASVEDGLEVEASRGSHIVADKRIAACADQVFDLVALPLTKVDDNLERSIEVNEIEWSSDHNPHVLIPIANGSEEMEIIMLTDVLRRANVNVVLASVEKSTSIVGSQRMRIVADKCISDASALEYDLIILPVSYFSFHIFI
;
A
#
# COMPACT_ATOMS: atom_id res chain seq x y z
N MET A 1 61.72 21.00 29.00
CA MET A 1 61.40 22.31 28.38
C MET A 1 61.69 22.20 26.89
N LEU A 2 60.63 22.13 26.07
CA LEU A 2 60.64 22.26 24.61
C LEU A 2 59.34 22.98 24.22
N PRO A 3 59.35 23.88 23.23
CA PRO A 3 58.33 24.92 23.10
C PRO A 3 57.10 24.49 22.29
N SER A 4 55.99 25.11 22.66
CA SER A 4 54.69 25.14 21.97
C SER A 4 54.79 25.80 20.59
N SER A 5 54.12 25.23 19.57
CA SER A 5 53.32 26.04 18.64
C SER A 5 52.27 25.20 17.91
N ARG A 6 51.03 25.68 17.96
CA ARG A 6 49.84 25.14 17.30
C ARG A 6 49.80 25.66 15.86
N TYR A 7 49.38 24.82 14.91
CA TYR A 7 48.81 25.29 13.65
C TYR A 7 47.44 24.64 13.45
N LEU A 8 46.38 25.39 13.76
CA LEU A 8 45.06 25.20 13.16
C LEU A 8 45.14 25.66 11.70
N LEU A 9 44.89 24.78 10.74
CA LEU A 9 44.57 25.20 9.37
C LEU A 9 43.10 25.64 9.32
N ALA A 10 42.86 26.90 8.97
CA ALA A 10 41.54 27.39 8.60
C ALA A 10 41.16 26.87 7.20
N PRO A 11 39.87 26.59 6.93
CA PRO A 11 39.41 26.17 5.61
C PRO A 11 39.40 27.35 4.62
N ALA A 12 39.78 27.09 3.37
CA ALA A 12 39.78 28.07 2.28
C ALA A 12 38.35 28.47 1.86
N PRO A 13 38.10 29.74 1.49
CA PRO A 13 36.78 30.18 1.05
C PRO A 13 36.49 29.73 -0.39
N LEU A 14 35.26 29.24 -0.61
CA LEU A 14 34.74 28.91 -1.95
C LEU A 14 34.39 30.19 -2.73
N PRO A 15 34.56 30.22 -4.06
CA PRO A 15 34.22 31.39 -4.88
C PRO A 15 32.70 31.58 -4.98
N ALA A 16 32.26 32.83 -4.88
CA ALA A 16 30.86 33.22 -4.99
C ALA A 16 30.29 32.90 -6.39
N MET A 17 29.17 32.16 -6.43
CA MET A 17 28.45 31.90 -7.66
C MET A 17 27.69 33.14 -8.12
N VAL A 18 27.97 33.59 -9.34
CA VAL A 18 27.19 34.63 -10.03
C VAL A 18 25.86 34.03 -10.49
N VAL A 19 24.76 34.47 -9.88
CA VAL A 19 23.40 34.14 -10.33
C VAL A 19 23.11 34.91 -11.62
N ARG A 20 22.87 34.19 -12.73
CA ARG A 20 22.39 34.79 -13.98
C ARG A 20 20.87 34.95 -13.92
N PRO A 21 20.30 36.08 -14.39
CA PRO A 21 18.85 36.24 -14.48
C PRO A 21 18.24 35.33 -15.56
N PRO A 22 16.96 34.95 -15.41
CA PRO A 22 16.26 34.07 -16.35
C PRO A 22 15.99 34.76 -17.70
N PRO A 23 15.87 34.00 -18.80
CA PRO A 23 15.54 34.54 -20.13
C PRO A 23 14.08 35.03 -20.20
N PRO A 24 13.78 36.02 -21.06
CA PRO A 24 12.43 36.57 -21.20
C PRO A 24 11.44 35.60 -21.87
N HIS A 25 10.18 35.66 -21.43
CA HIS A 25 9.06 34.86 -21.96
C HIS A 25 8.56 35.40 -23.32
N PRO A 26 8.04 34.53 -24.21
CA PRO A 26 7.40 34.94 -25.45
C PRO A 26 6.04 35.65 -25.21
N PRO A 27 5.58 36.51 -26.13
CA PRO A 27 4.40 37.35 -25.94
C PRO A 27 3.09 36.55 -25.93
N SER A 28 2.18 36.95 -25.05
CA SER A 28 0.82 36.47 -24.90
C SER A 28 -0.04 36.80 -26.13
N ARG A 29 -0.58 35.79 -26.82
CA ARG A 29 -1.63 35.98 -27.84
C ARG A 29 -2.94 36.35 -27.14
N GLY A 30 -3.50 37.48 -27.58
CA GLY A 30 -4.70 38.09 -27.04
C GLY A 30 -5.96 37.22 -27.15
N THR A 31 -6.85 37.46 -26.19
CA THR A 31 -8.21 36.93 -26.09
C THR A 31 -9.13 37.52 -27.17
N SER A 32 -10.07 36.71 -27.66
CA SER A 32 -11.25 37.16 -28.40
C SER A 32 -12.49 36.44 -27.84
N PRO A 33 -13.68 37.08 -27.83
CA PRO A 33 -14.77 36.76 -26.91
C PRO A 33 -15.68 35.59 -27.35
N LEU A 34 -16.38 35.03 -26.35
CA LEU A 34 -17.36 33.94 -26.37
C LEU A 34 -18.37 33.98 -27.54
N ALA A 35 -18.67 32.80 -28.10
CA ALA A 35 -19.92 32.49 -28.78
C ALA A 35 -20.47 31.11 -28.34
N ARG A 36 -21.79 31.07 -28.09
CA ARG A 36 -22.59 29.93 -27.57
C ARG A 36 -22.75 28.77 -28.59
N PRO A 37 -23.10 27.54 -28.14
CA PRO A 37 -23.13 26.35 -28.99
C PRO A 37 -24.44 26.24 -29.81
N PRO A 38 -24.43 25.61 -31.00
CA PRO A 38 -25.65 25.15 -31.62
C PRO A 38 -26.06 23.77 -31.10
N LEU A 39 -27.38 23.66 -30.92
CA LEU A 39 -28.16 22.47 -30.59
C LEU A 39 -28.26 21.51 -31.78
N CYS A 40 -28.69 20.27 -31.49
CA CYS A 40 -29.15 19.19 -32.40
C CYS A 40 -28.02 18.24 -32.87
N ARG A 41 -28.15 16.91 -32.79
CA ARG A 41 -29.33 16.09 -33.10
C ARG A 41 -29.21 14.72 -32.42
N ALA A 42 -30.21 14.35 -31.63
CA ALA A 42 -30.39 12.99 -31.15
C ALA A 42 -30.64 12.04 -32.33
N MET A 43 -29.89 10.94 -32.42
CA MET A 43 -30.30 9.76 -33.18
C MET A 43 -30.74 8.69 -32.20
N ALA A 44 -32.06 8.59 -32.08
CA ALA A 44 -32.76 7.44 -31.52
C ALA A 44 -32.32 6.18 -32.27
N ARG A 45 -31.91 5.14 -31.53
CA ARG A 45 -31.82 3.79 -32.08
C ARG A 45 -32.85 2.93 -31.38
N ALA A 46 -33.81 2.50 -32.21
CA ALA A 46 -35.00 1.76 -31.85
C ALA A 46 -34.69 0.42 -31.18
N ALA A 47 -35.47 0.09 -30.16
CA ALA A 47 -35.58 -1.23 -29.60
C ALA A 47 -36.29 -2.19 -30.58
N PRO A 48 -35.85 -3.44 -30.73
CA PRO A 48 -36.71 -4.51 -31.17
C PRO A 48 -37.46 -5.09 -29.96
N SER A 49 -38.77 -5.06 -30.04
CA SER A 49 -39.66 -5.90 -29.24
C SER A 49 -39.82 -7.24 -29.97
N LEU A 50 -39.80 -8.35 -29.23
CA LEU A 50 -40.76 -9.46 -29.36
C LEU A 50 -40.46 -10.58 -28.34
N SER A 51 -41.53 -10.90 -27.63
CA SER A 51 -41.82 -11.95 -26.65
C SER A 51 -41.36 -13.37 -27.00
N ALA A 52 -40.91 -14.15 -26.00
CA ALA A 52 -41.54 -15.43 -25.63
C ALA A 52 -40.91 -16.11 -24.39
N ALA A 53 -41.81 -16.52 -23.49
CA ALA A 53 -41.80 -17.72 -22.63
C ALA A 53 -40.77 -17.87 -21.48
N ALA A 54 -41.33 -17.98 -20.28
CA ALA A 54 -40.68 -18.38 -19.04
C ALA A 54 -40.09 -19.80 -19.10
N SER A 55 -38.96 -19.99 -18.44
CA SER A 55 -38.60 -21.26 -17.82
C SER A 55 -37.86 -20.97 -16.52
N THR A 56 -38.51 -21.38 -15.44
CA THR A 56 -38.06 -21.34 -14.06
C THR A 56 -36.73 -22.05 -13.89
N ALA A 57 -35.69 -21.31 -13.52
CA ALA A 57 -34.60 -21.82 -12.71
C ALA A 57 -34.21 -20.68 -11.77
N ALA A 58 -34.64 -20.76 -10.51
CA ALA A 58 -34.10 -19.94 -9.45
C ALA A 58 -32.64 -20.38 -9.22
N SER A 59 -31.72 -19.86 -10.04
CA SER A 59 -30.32 -19.82 -9.70
C SER A 59 -30.18 -18.76 -8.62
N SER A 60 -30.01 -19.18 -7.37
CA SER A 60 -29.51 -18.31 -6.31
C SER A 60 -28.21 -17.69 -6.82
N SER A 61 -28.29 -16.47 -7.33
CA SER A 61 -27.11 -15.64 -7.57
C SER A 61 -26.59 -15.27 -6.19
N THR A 62 -25.84 -16.18 -5.58
CA THR A 62 -25.01 -15.86 -4.43
C THR A 62 -23.95 -14.91 -4.95
N THR A 63 -24.23 -13.61 -4.87
CA THR A 63 -23.20 -12.59 -4.96
C THR A 63 -22.14 -13.02 -3.95
N PRO A 64 -20.88 -13.28 -4.35
CA PRO A 64 -19.86 -13.70 -3.40
C PRO A 64 -19.80 -12.67 -2.28
N ALA A 65 -19.93 -13.14 -1.04
CA ALA A 65 -19.97 -12.26 0.13
C ALA A 65 -18.69 -11.42 0.15
N LYS A 66 -18.86 -10.10 0.30
CA LYS A 66 -17.76 -9.14 0.27
C LYS A 66 -16.81 -9.43 1.43
N LYS A 67 -15.53 -9.69 1.13
CA LYS A 67 -14.51 -9.97 2.16
C LYS A 67 -14.32 -8.75 3.07
N LYS A 68 -14.43 -8.92 4.38
CA LYS A 68 -14.29 -7.87 5.39
C LYS A 68 -12.84 -7.72 5.80
N VAL A 69 -12.31 -6.49 5.76
CA VAL A 69 -10.93 -6.18 6.13
C VAL A 69 -10.93 -5.15 7.26
N LEU A 70 -10.14 -5.40 8.30
CA LEU A 70 -9.81 -4.42 9.32
C LEU A 70 -8.45 -3.80 9.00
N LEU A 71 -8.36 -2.47 9.02
CA LEU A 71 -7.11 -1.73 8.87
C LEU A 71 -6.93 -0.83 10.11
N PRO A 72 -6.19 -1.28 11.13
CA PRO A 72 -5.95 -0.47 12.31
C PRO A 72 -4.98 0.67 12.00
N ILE A 73 -5.25 1.85 12.54
CA ILE A 73 -4.35 3.01 12.51
C ILE A 73 -4.14 3.54 13.91
N ALA A 74 -2.90 3.92 14.21
CA ALA A 74 -2.46 4.47 15.49
C ALA A 74 -1.55 5.68 15.25
N MET A 75 -1.22 6.39 16.33
CA MET A 75 -0.24 7.47 16.26
C MET A 75 1.05 7.03 15.56
N GLY A 76 1.53 7.83 14.61
CA GLY A 76 2.75 7.52 13.87
C GLY A 76 2.59 6.49 12.75
N THR A 77 1.36 6.06 12.43
CA THR A 77 1.07 5.26 11.22
C THR A 77 1.64 5.92 9.97
N GLU A 78 2.23 5.15 9.06
CA GLU A 78 2.70 5.63 7.77
C GLU A 78 1.51 5.99 6.87
N GLU A 79 1.40 7.27 6.52
CA GLU A 79 0.23 7.82 5.85
C GLU A 79 -0.10 7.14 4.52
N MET A 80 0.92 6.89 3.71
CA MET A 80 0.75 6.38 2.37
C MET A 80 0.32 4.92 2.44
N GLU A 81 0.86 4.13 3.37
CA GLU A 81 0.41 2.75 3.57
C GLU A 81 -1.05 2.66 3.95
N ALA A 82 -1.48 3.39 4.99
CA ALA A 82 -2.88 3.35 5.41
C ALA A 82 -3.83 3.74 4.28
N VAL A 83 -3.51 4.80 3.53
CA VAL A 83 -4.32 5.28 2.41
C VAL A 83 -4.29 4.33 1.21
N ILE A 84 -3.12 3.77 0.88
CA ILE A 84 -2.94 2.87 -0.26
C ILE A 84 -3.61 1.53 0.01
N LEU A 85 -3.35 0.89 1.16
CA LEU A 85 -3.97 -0.39 1.52
C LEU A 85 -5.50 -0.26 1.56
N ALA A 86 -6.03 0.78 2.21
CA ALA A 86 -7.47 1.01 2.23
C ALA A 86 -8.03 1.25 0.82
N GLY A 87 -7.35 2.06 0.00
CA GLY A 87 -7.77 2.37 -1.36
C GLY A 87 -7.73 1.17 -2.31
N VAL A 88 -6.65 0.39 -2.28
CA VAL A 88 -6.47 -0.81 -3.10
C VAL A 88 -7.49 -1.87 -2.73
N LEU A 89 -7.64 -2.18 -1.43
CA LEU A 89 -8.56 -3.22 -0.97
C LEU A 89 -10.02 -2.86 -1.25
N ARG A 90 -10.42 -1.59 -1.08
CA ARG A 90 -11.75 -1.12 -1.48
C ARG A 90 -11.99 -1.26 -2.98
N ARG A 91 -11.00 -0.94 -3.83
CA ARG A 91 -11.09 -1.12 -5.30
C ARG A 91 -11.10 -2.59 -5.72
N ALA A 92 -10.43 -3.46 -4.97
CA ALA A 92 -10.48 -4.92 -5.15
C ALA A 92 -11.83 -5.53 -4.73
N GLY A 93 -12.78 -4.71 -4.27
CA GLY A 93 -14.10 -5.15 -3.87
C GLY A 93 -14.17 -5.63 -2.42
N ALA A 94 -13.18 -5.34 -1.57
CA ALA A 94 -13.25 -5.66 -0.13
C ALA A 94 -14.04 -4.60 0.67
N ASP A 95 -14.62 -5.01 1.78
CA ASP A 95 -15.27 -4.14 2.76
C ASP A 95 -14.26 -3.74 3.84
N VAL A 96 -13.59 -2.61 3.62
CA VAL A 96 -12.49 -2.15 4.48
C VAL A 96 -13.01 -1.20 5.56
N THR A 97 -12.76 -1.56 6.81
CA THR A 97 -12.93 -0.70 8.00
C THR A 97 -11.58 -0.16 8.43
N LEU A 98 -11.40 1.15 8.36
CA LEU A 98 -10.29 1.86 8.97
C LEU A 98 -10.61 2.10 10.46
N ALA A 99 -9.83 1.51 11.36
CA ALA A 99 -10.10 1.55 12.79
C ALA A 99 -9.02 2.30 13.57
N SER A 100 -9.39 3.37 14.26
CA SER A 100 -8.45 4.06 15.15
C SER A 100 -8.22 3.25 16.42
N VAL A 101 -6.96 3.00 16.74
CA VAL A 101 -6.53 2.41 18.02
C VAL A 101 -6.55 3.45 19.15
N GLU A 102 -6.57 4.74 18.78
CA GLU A 102 -6.56 5.87 19.70
C GLU A 102 -7.94 6.16 20.33
N ASP A 103 -7.94 7.15 21.24
CA ASP A 103 -9.17 7.63 21.85
C ASP A 103 -10.10 8.40 20.88
N GLY A 104 -9.50 9.04 19.88
CA GLY A 104 -10.20 9.76 18.82
C GLY A 104 -10.34 8.96 17.54
N LEU A 105 -11.18 9.43 16.62
CA LEU A 105 -11.21 8.93 15.24
C LEU A 105 -10.11 9.56 14.38
N GLU A 106 -9.62 10.74 14.75
CA GLU A 106 -8.55 11.42 14.05
C GLU A 106 -7.19 11.01 14.64
N VAL A 107 -6.30 10.56 13.76
CA VAL A 107 -4.98 10.03 14.11
C VAL A 107 -3.92 10.80 13.33
N GLU A 108 -3.00 11.44 14.04
CA GLU A 108 -1.78 12.00 13.44
C GLU A 108 -0.83 10.88 12.99
N ALA A 109 -0.44 10.94 11.74
CA ALA A 109 0.39 9.97 11.08
C ALA A 109 1.86 10.43 11.09
N SER A 110 2.76 9.59 10.59
CA SER A 110 4.20 9.68 10.81
C SER A 110 4.91 10.97 10.35
N ARG A 111 4.25 11.79 9.52
CA ARG A 111 4.73 13.06 8.97
C ARG A 111 3.80 14.22 9.31
N GLY A 112 2.95 14.06 10.33
CA GLY A 112 2.07 15.12 10.83
C GLY A 112 0.78 15.30 10.02
N SER A 113 0.43 14.35 9.14
CA SER A 113 -0.88 14.38 8.47
C SER A 113 -1.93 13.76 9.39
N HIS A 114 -3.19 14.18 9.32
CA HIS A 114 -4.26 13.58 10.11
C HIS A 114 -5.11 12.64 9.24
N ILE A 115 -5.22 11.37 9.65
CA ILE A 115 -6.10 10.37 9.06
C ILE A 115 -7.33 10.21 9.94
N VAL A 116 -8.51 10.29 9.34
CA VAL A 116 -9.78 10.06 10.06
C VAL A 116 -10.24 8.61 9.82
N ALA A 117 -10.31 7.84 10.90
CA ALA A 117 -10.82 6.47 10.92
C ALA A 117 -12.35 6.42 10.73
N ASP A 118 -12.83 5.27 10.24
CA ASP A 118 -14.27 4.99 10.13
C ASP A 118 -14.90 4.76 11.50
N LYS A 119 -14.18 4.09 12.41
CA LYS A 119 -14.62 3.79 13.78
C LYS A 119 -13.44 3.58 14.73
N ARG A 120 -13.69 3.55 16.04
CA ARG A 120 -12.68 3.16 17.04
C ARG A 120 -12.52 1.64 17.07
N ILE A 121 -11.33 1.13 17.35
CA ILE A 121 -11.05 -0.30 17.36
C ILE A 121 -11.86 -1.05 18.42
N ALA A 122 -12.19 -0.40 19.54
CA ALA A 122 -13.10 -0.94 20.55
C ALA A 122 -14.49 -1.28 19.98
N ALA A 123 -14.96 -0.54 18.97
CA ALA A 123 -16.23 -0.84 18.30
C ALA A 123 -16.13 -2.03 17.33
N CYS A 124 -14.92 -2.50 17.02
CA CYS A 124 -14.64 -3.66 16.18
C CYS A 124 -14.54 -4.98 16.97
N ALA A 125 -14.51 -4.94 18.31
CA ALA A 125 -14.21 -6.12 19.14
C ALA A 125 -15.12 -7.33 18.87
N ASP A 126 -16.41 -7.08 18.63
CA ASP A 126 -17.41 -8.13 18.37
C ASP A 126 -17.60 -8.44 16.88
N GLN A 127 -16.76 -7.89 15.99
CA GLN A 127 -16.87 -8.05 14.54
C GLN A 127 -15.84 -9.07 14.03
N VAL A 128 -16.29 -9.95 13.13
CA VAL A 128 -15.41 -10.90 12.41
C VAL A 128 -14.92 -10.26 11.12
N PHE A 129 -13.61 -10.34 10.88
CA PHE A 129 -12.94 -9.90 9.66
C PHE A 129 -12.26 -11.08 8.98
N ASP A 130 -12.27 -11.10 7.65
CA ASP A 130 -11.55 -12.08 6.83
C ASP A 130 -10.04 -11.77 6.77
N LEU A 131 -9.64 -10.51 7.00
CA LEU A 131 -8.24 -10.06 6.95
C LEU A 131 -8.02 -8.87 7.89
N VAL A 132 -6.85 -8.82 8.54
CA VAL A 132 -6.32 -7.63 9.20
C VAL A 132 -5.10 -7.15 8.41
N ALA A 133 -5.17 -5.93 7.88
CA ALA A 133 -4.10 -5.34 7.08
C ALA A 133 -3.38 -4.29 7.94
N LEU A 134 -2.12 -4.54 8.31
CA LEU A 134 -1.37 -3.69 9.24
C LEU A 134 -0.50 -2.69 8.48
N PRO A 135 -0.81 -1.38 8.50
CA PRO A 135 0.14 -0.38 8.03
C PRO A 135 1.31 -0.30 9.02
N LEU A 136 2.52 -0.06 8.50
CA LEU A 136 3.70 0.19 9.29
C LEU A 136 3.48 1.46 10.13
N THR A 137 3.85 1.37 11.40
CA THR A 137 3.90 2.52 12.29
C THR A 137 5.36 2.89 12.51
N LYS A 138 5.68 4.18 12.44
CA LYS A 138 6.92 4.66 13.06
C LYS A 138 6.71 4.55 14.56
N VAL A 139 7.38 3.58 15.18
CA VAL A 139 7.39 3.44 16.62
C VAL A 139 8.48 4.35 17.17
N ASP A 140 8.06 5.36 17.93
CA ASP A 140 8.97 6.13 18.77
C ASP A 140 9.44 5.22 19.92
N ASP A 141 10.73 5.25 20.28
CA ASP A 141 11.34 4.35 21.27
C ASP A 141 10.72 4.39 22.69
N ASN A 142 9.72 5.25 22.93
CA ASN A 142 9.05 5.46 24.22
C ASN A 142 7.59 4.99 24.29
N LEU A 143 7.04 4.34 23.27
CA LEU A 143 5.69 3.78 23.36
C LEU A 143 5.73 2.42 24.07
N GLU A 144 5.10 2.33 25.26
CA GLU A 144 4.85 1.04 25.91
C GLU A 144 4.09 0.16 24.92
N ARG A 145 4.76 -0.89 24.44
CA ARG A 145 4.17 -1.88 23.55
C ARG A 145 3.10 -2.65 24.34
N SER A 146 1.84 -2.25 24.22
CA SER A 146 0.72 -3.16 24.46
C SER A 146 0.62 -4.09 23.26
N ILE A 147 1.50 -5.10 23.21
CA ILE A 147 1.29 -6.25 22.33
C ILE A 147 0.17 -7.06 22.97
N GLU A 148 -1.08 -6.71 22.68
CA GLU A 148 -2.17 -7.65 22.85
C GLU A 148 -2.06 -8.66 21.71
N VAL A 149 -1.18 -9.65 21.91
CA VAL A 149 -1.18 -10.85 21.07
C VAL A 149 -2.51 -11.51 21.39
N ASN A 150 -3.45 -11.47 20.46
CA ASN A 150 -4.64 -12.29 20.58
C ASN A 150 -4.13 -13.73 20.66
N GLU A 151 -4.33 -14.42 21.79
CA GLU A 151 -4.01 -15.85 21.96
C GLU A 151 -4.96 -16.74 21.12
N ILE A 152 -5.43 -16.23 19.98
CA ILE A 152 -6.05 -17.05 18.97
C ILE A 152 -4.92 -17.80 18.30
N GLU A 153 -4.72 -19.03 18.77
CA GLU A 153 -4.01 -20.05 18.02
C GLU A 153 -4.67 -20.12 16.63
N TRP A 154 -3.88 -19.87 15.60
CA TRP A 154 -4.32 -20.11 14.22
C TRP A 154 -4.64 -21.59 14.12
N SER A 155 -5.93 -21.92 14.13
CA SER A 155 -6.43 -23.29 14.01
C SER A 155 -6.48 -23.68 12.54
N SER A 156 -5.30 -23.88 11.95
CA SER A 156 -5.17 -24.58 10.67
C SER A 156 -4.72 -26.02 10.93
N ASP A 157 -5.26 -26.99 10.18
CA ASP A 157 -4.83 -28.41 10.30
C ASP A 157 -3.39 -28.62 9.82
N HIS A 158 -2.85 -27.62 9.12
CA HIS A 158 -1.55 -27.59 8.49
C HIS A 158 -0.79 -26.31 8.84
N ASN A 159 0.53 -26.35 8.61
CA ASN A 159 1.39 -25.18 8.78
C ASN A 159 1.04 -24.12 7.72
N PRO A 160 0.70 -22.87 8.08
CA PRO A 160 0.26 -21.86 7.12
C PRO A 160 1.30 -21.62 6.03
N HIS A 161 0.83 -21.56 4.78
CA HIS A 161 1.64 -21.34 3.59
C HIS A 161 1.37 -19.95 3.01
N VAL A 162 2.37 -19.08 3.07
CA VAL A 162 2.25 -17.65 2.78
C VAL A 162 3.09 -17.26 1.56
N LEU A 163 2.49 -16.48 0.67
CA LEU A 163 3.17 -15.91 -0.50
C LEU A 163 3.50 -14.43 -0.26
N ILE A 164 4.75 -14.04 -0.52
CA ILE A 164 5.19 -12.65 -0.57
C ILE A 164 5.70 -12.36 -1.99
N PRO A 165 4.90 -11.73 -2.87
CA PRO A 165 5.38 -11.33 -4.18
C PRO A 165 6.29 -10.11 -4.07
N ILE A 166 7.42 -10.15 -4.79
CA ILE A 166 8.41 -9.07 -4.84
C ILE A 166 8.73 -8.71 -6.28
N ALA A 167 9.15 -7.47 -6.50
CA ALA A 167 9.44 -6.94 -7.82
C ALA A 167 10.58 -5.93 -7.77
N ASN A 168 11.08 -5.51 -8.92
CA ASN A 168 12.04 -4.41 -8.93
C ASN A 168 11.43 -3.14 -8.30
N GLY A 169 12.20 -2.50 -7.42
CA GLY A 169 11.75 -1.34 -6.65
C GLY A 169 10.98 -1.66 -5.37
N SER A 170 10.76 -2.93 -5.03
CA SER A 170 10.19 -3.29 -3.71
C SER A 170 11.04 -2.76 -2.56
N GLU A 171 10.37 -2.37 -1.48
CA GLU A 171 11.03 -1.87 -0.28
C GLU A 171 11.66 -3.03 0.50
N GLU A 172 12.97 -2.98 0.66
CA GLU A 172 13.71 -4.15 1.09
C GLU A 172 13.59 -4.45 2.59
N MET A 173 13.37 -3.42 3.42
CA MET A 173 13.27 -3.59 4.87
C MET A 173 11.97 -4.32 5.22
N GLU A 174 10.86 -3.96 4.59
CA GLU A 174 9.57 -4.66 4.74
C GLU A 174 9.66 -6.11 4.31
N ILE A 175 10.25 -6.40 3.14
CA ILE A 175 10.45 -7.77 2.67
C ILE A 175 11.23 -8.59 3.70
N ILE A 176 12.34 -8.04 4.21
CA ILE A 176 13.21 -8.72 5.17
C ILE A 176 12.47 -8.94 6.49
N MET A 177 11.77 -7.92 7.01
CA MET A 177 11.07 -8.03 8.29
C MET A 177 9.90 -9.01 8.23
N LEU A 178 9.04 -8.93 7.21
CA LEU A 178 7.94 -9.88 7.04
C LEU A 178 8.46 -11.31 6.91
N THR A 179 9.49 -11.52 6.09
CA THR A 179 10.07 -12.84 5.89
C THR A 179 10.71 -13.37 7.17
N ASP A 180 11.45 -12.56 7.92
CA ASP A 180 12.09 -12.97 9.18
C ASP A 180 11.05 -13.33 10.23
N VAL A 181 10.09 -12.45 10.49
CA VAL A 181 9.05 -12.65 11.52
C VAL A 181 8.23 -13.91 11.21
N LEU A 182 7.76 -14.07 9.97
CA LEU A 182 6.92 -15.21 9.61
C LEU A 182 7.70 -16.52 9.66
N ARG A 183 8.93 -16.57 9.14
CA ARG A 183 9.76 -17.79 9.23
C ARG A 183 10.12 -18.13 10.68
N ARG A 184 10.35 -17.12 11.54
CA ARG A 184 10.56 -17.32 12.99
C ARG A 184 9.31 -17.76 13.73
N ALA A 185 8.12 -17.40 13.23
CA ALA A 185 6.83 -17.93 13.67
C ALA A 185 6.53 -19.33 13.09
N ASN A 186 7.52 -20.00 12.48
CA ASN A 186 7.41 -21.30 11.85
C ASN A 186 6.44 -21.37 10.65
N VAL A 187 6.03 -20.23 10.09
CA VAL A 187 5.18 -20.15 8.90
C VAL A 187 5.97 -20.56 7.64
N ASN A 188 5.35 -21.30 6.74
CA ASN A 188 5.95 -21.64 5.45
C ASN A 188 5.84 -20.46 4.47
N VAL A 189 6.91 -19.67 4.33
CA VAL A 189 6.93 -18.46 3.50
C VAL A 189 7.63 -18.70 2.17
N VAL A 190 6.94 -18.39 1.07
CA VAL A 190 7.46 -18.34 -0.28
C VAL A 190 7.61 -16.89 -0.73
N LEU A 191 8.85 -16.45 -0.93
CA LEU A 191 9.17 -15.20 -1.58
C LEU A 191 9.18 -15.42 -3.10
N ALA A 192 8.28 -14.77 -3.84
CA ALA A 192 8.13 -14.98 -5.28
C ALA A 192 8.43 -13.71 -6.08
N SER A 193 9.42 -13.78 -6.98
CA SER A 193 9.71 -12.68 -7.88
C SER A 193 8.68 -12.61 -9.01
N VAL A 194 8.06 -11.45 -9.21
CA VAL A 194 7.18 -11.20 -10.37
C VAL A 194 7.97 -10.93 -11.66
N GLU A 195 9.28 -10.79 -11.54
CA GLU A 195 10.18 -10.59 -12.68
C GLU A 195 10.45 -11.89 -13.43
N LYS A 196 11.13 -11.78 -14.58
CA LYS A 196 11.57 -12.94 -15.37
C LYS A 196 12.64 -13.80 -14.66
N SER A 197 13.21 -13.30 -13.58
CA SER A 197 14.24 -13.96 -12.79
C SER A 197 13.93 -13.88 -11.30
N THR A 198 14.48 -14.80 -10.52
CA THR A 198 14.36 -14.80 -9.05
C THR A 198 15.10 -13.64 -8.37
N SER A 199 16.10 -13.06 -9.02
CA SER A 199 16.77 -11.86 -8.51
C SER A 199 16.01 -10.60 -8.91
N ILE A 200 15.73 -9.74 -7.93
CA ILE A 200 15.23 -8.37 -8.11
C ILE A 200 16.24 -7.35 -7.57
N VAL A 201 16.03 -6.08 -7.91
CA VAL A 201 16.71 -4.95 -7.30
C VAL A 201 15.66 -4.12 -6.54
N GLY A 202 15.79 -4.03 -5.23
CA GLY A 202 14.89 -3.25 -4.41
C GLY A 202 15.10 -1.74 -4.54
N SER A 203 14.26 -0.98 -3.83
CA SER A 203 14.17 0.48 -3.89
C SER A 203 15.49 1.22 -3.61
N GLN A 204 16.34 0.66 -2.74
CA GLN A 204 17.64 1.22 -2.35
C GLN A 204 18.81 0.50 -3.03
N ARG A 205 18.55 -0.12 -4.19
CA ARG A 205 19.50 -0.87 -5.01
C ARG A 205 20.06 -2.13 -4.33
N MET A 206 19.41 -2.63 -3.27
CA MET A 206 19.80 -3.90 -2.69
C MET A 206 19.26 -5.05 -3.56
N ARG A 207 20.10 -6.05 -3.80
CA ARG A 207 19.68 -7.24 -4.54
C ARG A 207 18.98 -8.20 -3.59
N ILE A 208 17.72 -8.52 -3.88
CA ILE A 208 16.98 -9.56 -3.18
C ILE A 208 16.85 -10.77 -4.13
N VAL A 209 17.05 -11.96 -3.60
CA VAL A 209 16.86 -13.22 -4.33
C VAL A 209 15.62 -13.92 -3.76
N ALA A 210 14.58 -13.99 -4.57
CA ALA A 210 13.35 -14.72 -4.28
C ALA A 210 13.61 -16.23 -4.27
N ASP A 211 12.73 -16.98 -3.58
CA ASP A 211 12.77 -18.43 -3.57
C ASP A 211 12.41 -19.00 -4.96
N LYS A 212 11.48 -18.35 -5.69
CA LYS A 212 11.04 -18.75 -7.03
C LYS A 212 10.48 -17.58 -7.85
N CYS A 213 10.20 -17.82 -9.13
CA CYS A 213 9.45 -16.90 -9.98
C CYS A 213 7.93 -17.03 -9.71
N ILE A 214 7.17 -15.97 -9.94
CA ILE A 214 5.72 -15.95 -9.71
C ILE A 214 4.99 -16.97 -10.60
N SER A 215 5.54 -17.26 -11.78
CA SER A 215 5.03 -18.30 -12.69
C SER A 215 5.07 -19.70 -12.08
N ASP A 216 6.04 -19.95 -11.20
CA ASP A 216 6.23 -21.24 -10.54
C ASP A 216 5.48 -21.26 -9.21
N ALA A 217 5.35 -20.09 -8.57
CA ALA A 217 4.54 -19.91 -7.37
C ALA A 217 3.05 -20.07 -7.64
N SER A 218 2.55 -19.63 -8.79
CA SER A 218 1.12 -19.69 -9.15
C SER A 218 0.57 -21.11 -9.29
N ALA A 219 1.43 -22.12 -9.35
CA ALA A 219 1.03 -23.53 -9.34
C ALA A 219 0.67 -24.07 -7.94
N LEU A 220 0.85 -23.27 -6.89
CA LEU A 220 0.61 -23.64 -5.49
C LEU A 220 -0.58 -22.87 -4.91
N GLU A 221 -1.20 -23.45 -3.89
CA GLU A 221 -2.19 -22.78 -3.06
C GLU A 221 -1.52 -22.14 -1.84
N TYR A 222 -2.05 -20.98 -1.42
CA TYR A 222 -1.54 -20.18 -0.31
C TYR A 222 -2.69 -19.78 0.60
N ASP A 223 -2.47 -19.86 1.91
CA ASP A 223 -3.42 -19.44 2.93
C ASP A 223 -3.48 -17.91 3.05
N LEU A 224 -2.36 -17.23 2.76
CA LEU A 224 -2.23 -15.78 2.82
C LEU A 224 -1.25 -15.26 1.76
N ILE A 225 -1.58 -14.12 1.16
CA ILE A 225 -0.68 -13.34 0.30
C ILE A 225 -0.41 -12.01 0.99
N ILE A 226 0.87 -11.67 1.19
CA ILE A 226 1.27 -10.40 1.82
C ILE A 226 2.01 -9.56 0.79
N LEU A 227 1.47 -8.38 0.48
CA LEU A 227 2.03 -7.48 -0.51
C LEU A 227 2.93 -6.45 0.18
N PRO A 228 4.27 -6.52 0.02
CA PRO A 228 5.13 -5.46 0.52
C PRO A 228 4.83 -4.18 -0.25
N VAL A 229 4.65 -3.09 0.48
CA VAL A 229 4.50 -1.76 -0.06
C VAL A 229 5.81 -1.29 -0.70
N SER A 230 5.70 -0.61 -1.84
CA SER A 230 6.83 0.01 -2.51
C SER A 230 6.55 1.50 -2.66
N TYR A 231 7.48 2.33 -2.21
CA TYR A 231 7.43 3.78 -2.41
C TYR A 231 7.43 4.21 -3.89
N PHE A 232 7.64 3.26 -4.83
CA PHE A 232 7.52 3.48 -6.26
C PHE A 232 6.36 2.66 -6.84
N SER A 233 5.48 3.38 -7.54
CA SER A 233 4.27 2.93 -8.21
C SER A 233 4.42 1.59 -8.95
N PHE A 234 3.82 0.52 -8.42
CA PHE A 234 3.51 -0.66 -9.24
C PHE A 234 2.30 -0.36 -10.11
N HIS A 235 2.53 -0.26 -11.43
CA HIS A 235 1.45 -0.45 -12.39
C HIS A 235 1.06 -1.93 -12.37
N ILE A 236 0.06 -2.28 -11.56
CA ILE A 236 -0.66 -3.54 -11.73
C ILE A 236 -1.51 -3.39 -13.00
N PHE A 237 -1.06 -4.01 -14.09
CA PHE A 237 -1.94 -4.33 -15.21
C PHE A 237 -2.66 -5.64 -14.86
N ILE A 238 -3.98 -5.55 -14.70
CA ILE A 238 -4.90 -6.69 -14.68
C ILE A 238 -5.34 -6.98 -16.11
#